data_AF-A0A564ZHR5-F1
#
_entry.id   AF-A0A564ZHR5-F1
#
_cell.length_a   1.000
_cell.length_b   1.000
_cell.length_c   1.000
_cell.angle_alpha   90.00
_cell.angle_beta   90.00
_cell.angle_gamma   90.00
#
_symmetry.space_group_name_H-M   'P 1'
#
loop_
_entity.id
_entity.type
_entity.pdbx_description
1 polymer ?
#
loop_
_entity_poly.entity_id
_entity_poly.type
_entity_poly.pdbx_seq_one_letter_code
_entity_poly.pdbx_strand_id
1 'polypeptide(L)'
;MRRTQARLKKHSLLTCVAMLASLLLSTKAAQAYQGFGTTTTGGGGGTVVHVANLNDSGPGSFREAVKQGNRTVVFDVGGEIVLTDYIYVLGANITIDGFTAPSPGITLRNRGLIIRGNKGAHDVIVKGLRVRGSPIDGIQIAYGAYNVVIDHVSVEGSGDENMEITGGSHDVTVSWSILGGPGKNMLIKYDQPSRITLHHNVFTRGLTRNPQVRIDDVGTPATGTTIDMRNNLIWNWGIGYGTLVWYGPRANIVNNYYSSSGDAITVSDARAYVQGNESADKIDINREGNEPNPFPAPVIVTQTACTAAHSILADAGVRPLDSVDQQFLSAITIAPCSGAPPALSVSPGSLSFGATVGEPAPLTQTLAVATDGAETLDWSATMKTVSGGTWLAISPASGTAPSVPTVTVNPFGLAEGLYQGTVTVEAGTATNSPQSIPVTLVIDSPPTGLETLQIRISSDSDDGSENGNKTVTTSAGLLYPGKSYLLAFRFIGVTIPSGAIIESAVLHLFGLGNLNKTINIRYLGEAAGNSAPLDQIPEDLSRRRKTGAVVDDIPGPWTAGDFNPSPNLRSVIQEIVNHPDWVPGNSLTLFIADNGSTANRSIGSFESKISPAKVAGLTITYQVP
;
A
#
# COMPACT_ATOMS: atom_id res chain seq x y z
N MET A 1 -30.07 -21.82 63.77
CA MET A 1 -30.58 -20.93 62.71
C MET A 1 -29.51 -19.88 62.40
N ARG A 2 -29.13 -19.76 61.11
CA ARG A 2 -28.27 -18.73 60.48
C ARG A 2 -26.80 -18.63 60.95
N ARG A 3 -25.87 -19.12 60.12
CA ARG A 3 -24.87 -18.30 59.38
C ARG A 3 -23.91 -19.20 58.58
N THR A 4 -23.76 -18.85 57.31
CA THR A 4 -23.09 -19.60 56.25
C THR A 4 -21.72 -18.97 55.95
N GLN A 5 -20.71 -19.83 55.86
CA GLN A 5 -19.47 -19.79 55.07
C GLN A 5 -18.86 -18.44 54.64
N ALA A 6 -17.64 -18.19 55.12
CA ALA A 6 -16.63 -17.38 54.45
C ALA A 6 -15.25 -18.05 54.59
N ARG A 7 -14.40 -17.87 53.56
CA ARG A 7 -13.01 -18.34 53.36
C ARG A 7 -12.84 -19.75 52.78
N LEU A 8 -12.59 -19.80 51.48
CA LEU A 8 -11.35 -20.26 50.83
C LEU A 8 -11.65 -20.44 49.34
N LYS A 9 -11.13 -19.55 48.48
CA LYS A 9 -10.88 -19.77 47.02
C LYS A 9 -10.37 -18.48 46.37
N LYS A 10 -9.06 -18.28 46.43
CA LYS A 10 -8.24 -17.53 45.47
C LYS A 10 -6.85 -18.15 45.64
N HIS A 11 -6.33 -18.81 44.60
CA HIS A 11 -4.94 -19.29 44.37
C HIS A 11 -4.97 -20.61 43.57
N SER A 12 -5.45 -20.57 42.31
CA SER A 12 -5.20 -21.64 41.31
C SER A 12 -5.76 -21.32 39.90
N LEU A 13 -5.69 -20.06 39.45
CA LEU A 13 -6.12 -19.70 38.08
C LEU A 13 -5.14 -18.76 37.37
N LEU A 14 -3.82 -18.93 37.59
CA LEU A 14 -2.79 -18.09 36.95
C LEU A 14 -1.68 -18.88 36.23
N THR A 15 -1.88 -20.16 35.94
CA THR A 15 -0.87 -21.00 35.26
C THR A 15 -1.40 -21.79 34.05
N CYS A 16 -2.65 -21.56 33.61
CA CYS A 16 -3.18 -22.16 32.37
C CYS A 16 -3.42 -21.16 31.23
N VAL A 17 -3.19 -19.86 31.43
CA VAL A 17 -3.41 -18.84 30.38
C VAL A 17 -2.12 -18.51 29.61
N ALA A 18 -0.94 -18.84 30.15
CA ALA A 18 0.35 -18.59 29.51
C ALA A 18 0.81 -19.68 28.52
N MET A 19 0.02 -20.77 28.34
CA MET A 19 0.34 -21.87 27.42
C MET A 19 -0.67 -22.03 26.26
N LEU A 20 -1.60 -21.07 26.12
CA LEU A 20 -2.52 -20.98 24.96
C LEU A 20 -2.35 -19.69 24.15
N ALA A 21 -1.30 -18.91 24.41
CA ALA A 21 -0.93 -17.74 23.62
C ALA A 21 0.10 -18.04 22.52
N SER A 22 0.44 -19.32 22.30
CA SER A 22 1.46 -19.76 21.33
C SER A 22 0.92 -20.68 20.24
N LEU A 23 -0.35 -20.53 19.85
CA LEU A 23 -0.87 -21.10 18.61
C LEU A 23 -2.14 -20.37 18.20
N LEU A 24 -2.01 -19.31 17.39
CA LEU A 24 -2.99 -18.78 16.43
C LEU A 24 -2.36 -17.53 15.77
N LEU A 25 -1.20 -17.73 15.13
CA LEU A 25 -0.89 -16.93 13.94
C LEU A 25 -1.93 -17.32 12.90
N SER A 26 -3.05 -16.59 12.85
CA SER A 26 -3.91 -16.58 11.68
C SER A 26 -3.12 -15.92 10.57
N THR A 27 -2.38 -16.74 9.83
CA THR A 27 -1.83 -16.42 8.53
C THR A 27 -2.95 -15.77 7.71
N LYS A 28 -2.79 -14.48 7.37
CA LYS A 28 -3.22 -14.00 6.06
C LYS A 28 -2.80 -15.11 5.10
N ALA A 29 -3.73 -15.74 4.39
CA ALA A 29 -3.30 -16.55 3.27
C ALA A 29 -2.56 -15.56 2.36
N ALA A 30 -1.23 -15.53 2.46
CA ALA A 30 -0.41 -14.94 1.43
C ALA A 30 -0.96 -15.52 0.15
N GLN A 31 -1.27 -14.67 -0.83
CA GLN A 31 -1.59 -15.15 -2.17
C GLN A 31 -0.50 -16.18 -2.51
N ALA A 32 -0.85 -17.45 -2.55
CA ALA A 32 0.15 -18.48 -2.75
C ALA A 32 0.74 -18.24 -4.14
N TYR A 33 2.07 -18.17 -4.23
CA TYR A 33 2.73 -18.06 -5.53
C TYR A 33 2.33 -19.26 -6.39
N GLN A 34 2.03 -19.00 -7.65
CA GLN A 34 1.59 -20.02 -8.61
C GLN A 34 2.76 -20.42 -9.51
N GLY A 35 2.62 -21.52 -10.25
CA GLY A 35 3.69 -22.02 -11.11
C GLY A 35 4.78 -22.80 -10.39
N PHE A 36 5.91 -22.99 -11.07
CA PHE A 36 6.98 -23.86 -10.60
C PHE A 36 7.72 -23.36 -9.35
N GLY A 37 7.73 -22.05 -9.10
CA GLY A 37 8.25 -21.47 -7.86
C GLY A 37 7.32 -21.62 -6.63
N THR A 38 6.15 -22.25 -6.75
CA THR A 38 5.12 -22.31 -5.67
C THR A 38 5.61 -22.94 -4.35
N THR A 39 6.63 -23.80 -4.39
CA THR A 39 7.19 -24.44 -3.18
C THR A 39 8.27 -23.61 -2.49
N THR A 40 8.63 -22.46 -3.05
CA THR A 40 9.67 -21.56 -2.52
C THR A 40 9.27 -21.03 -1.14
N THR A 41 10.08 -21.32 -0.14
CA THR A 41 9.79 -20.94 1.26
C THR A 41 10.30 -19.55 1.63
N GLY A 42 11.33 -19.06 0.92
CA GLY A 42 11.97 -17.78 1.22
C GLY A 42 12.56 -17.76 2.63
N GLY A 43 12.55 -16.57 3.24
CA GLY A 43 13.03 -16.31 4.61
C GLY A 43 12.03 -16.62 5.72
N GLY A 44 10.94 -17.33 5.43
CA GLY A 44 9.90 -17.65 6.41
C GLY A 44 10.44 -18.40 7.63
N GLY A 45 10.14 -17.93 8.83
CA GLY A 45 10.66 -18.51 10.08
C GLY A 45 12.12 -18.16 10.41
N GLY A 46 12.80 -17.40 9.54
CA GLY A 46 14.13 -16.86 9.77
C GLY A 46 14.13 -15.50 10.50
N THR A 47 15.30 -14.86 10.58
CA THR A 47 15.46 -13.54 11.20
C THR A 47 14.89 -12.44 10.30
N VAL A 48 14.17 -11.47 10.87
CA VAL A 48 13.81 -10.24 10.14
C VAL A 48 14.97 -9.25 10.23
N VAL A 49 15.45 -8.77 9.08
CA VAL A 49 16.57 -7.84 8.97
C VAL A 49 16.10 -6.56 8.31
N HIS A 50 16.30 -5.44 8.99
CA HIS A 50 15.86 -4.12 8.54
C HIS A 50 16.97 -3.40 7.78
N VAL A 51 16.64 -2.94 6.57
CA VAL A 51 17.43 -1.96 5.82
C VAL A 51 17.01 -0.58 6.31
N ALA A 52 17.92 0.08 7.01
CA ALA A 52 17.68 1.33 7.72
C ALA A 52 18.26 2.57 7.01
N ASN A 53 19.00 2.38 5.92
CA ASN A 53 19.56 3.49 5.13
C ASN A 53 19.76 3.12 3.65
N LEU A 54 19.93 4.15 2.82
CA LEU A 54 20.10 4.04 1.36
C LEU A 54 21.58 3.98 0.92
N ASN A 55 22.52 3.78 1.85
CA ASN A 55 23.93 3.66 1.50
C ASN A 55 24.17 2.37 0.71
N ASP A 56 25.15 2.35 -0.19
CA ASP A 56 25.53 1.14 -0.93
C ASP A 56 25.99 0.01 0.02
N SER A 57 26.74 0.34 1.07
CA SER A 57 27.38 -0.63 1.98
C SER A 57 27.47 -0.12 3.42
N GLY A 58 27.82 -1.03 4.33
CA GLY A 58 27.96 -0.73 5.76
C GLY A 58 26.70 -1.02 6.58
N PRO A 59 26.78 -0.94 7.92
CA PRO A 59 25.69 -1.31 8.80
C PRO A 59 24.34 -0.68 8.43
N GLY A 60 23.29 -1.50 8.39
CA GLY A 60 21.93 -1.08 8.02
C GLY A 60 21.67 -0.94 6.52
N SER A 61 22.65 -1.21 5.64
CA SER A 61 22.43 -1.16 4.18
C SER A 61 21.80 -2.44 3.63
N PHE A 62 21.19 -2.32 2.44
CA PHE A 62 20.64 -3.48 1.71
C PHE A 62 21.70 -4.53 1.39
N ARG A 63 22.90 -4.09 1.00
CA ARG A 63 24.02 -4.98 0.71
C ARG A 63 24.40 -5.84 1.92
N GLU A 64 24.46 -5.25 3.13
CA GLU A 64 24.71 -6.04 4.34
C GLU A 64 23.56 -7.00 4.66
N ALA A 65 22.32 -6.56 4.45
CA ALA A 65 21.14 -7.35 4.78
C ALA A 65 21.09 -8.69 4.03
N VAL A 66 21.44 -8.70 2.75
CA VAL A 66 21.37 -9.90 1.87
C VAL A 66 22.62 -10.78 1.87
N LYS A 67 23.68 -10.41 2.60
CA LYS A 67 24.96 -11.18 2.62
C LYS A 67 24.82 -12.61 3.15
N GLN A 68 23.75 -12.91 3.88
CA GLN A 68 23.53 -14.19 4.54
C GLN A 68 22.10 -14.66 4.26
N GLY A 69 21.86 -15.97 4.38
CA GLY A 69 20.55 -16.59 4.21
C GLY A 69 19.69 -16.60 5.48
N ASN A 70 18.63 -17.42 5.45
CA ASN A 70 17.67 -17.68 6.54
C ASN A 70 17.06 -16.41 7.15
N ARG A 71 16.56 -15.51 6.30
CA ARG A 71 16.06 -14.20 6.74
C ARG A 71 15.04 -13.57 5.83
N THR A 72 14.21 -12.71 6.40
CA THR A 72 13.36 -11.79 5.67
C THR A 72 13.97 -10.39 5.75
N VAL A 73 14.37 -9.84 4.61
CA VAL A 73 14.88 -8.48 4.48
C VAL A 73 13.70 -7.54 4.22
N VAL A 74 13.54 -6.56 5.10
CA VAL A 74 12.52 -5.50 5.05
C VAL A 74 13.19 -4.11 5.03
N PHE A 75 12.48 -3.08 4.63
CA PHE A 75 13.01 -1.74 4.41
C PHE A 75 12.27 -0.72 5.29
N ASP A 76 13.01 -0.03 6.16
CA ASP A 76 12.48 1.09 6.96
C ASP A 76 12.55 2.42 6.18
N VAL A 77 13.26 2.42 5.04
CA VAL A 77 13.50 3.58 4.19
C VAL A 77 13.04 3.33 2.75
N GLY A 78 12.50 4.37 2.12
CA GLY A 78 12.17 4.40 0.70
C GLY A 78 13.11 5.32 -0.06
N GLY A 79 13.36 5.03 -1.34
CA GLY A 79 14.22 5.83 -2.21
C GLY A 79 15.13 5.00 -3.10
N GLU A 80 16.22 5.62 -3.57
CA GLU A 80 17.18 4.98 -4.46
C GLU A 80 18.44 4.58 -3.72
N ILE A 81 18.88 3.35 -3.93
CA ILE A 81 20.20 2.87 -3.54
C ILE A 81 21.09 2.93 -4.78
N VAL A 82 22.01 3.89 -4.80
CA VAL A 82 22.97 4.05 -5.90
C VAL A 82 24.11 3.06 -5.70
N LEU A 83 24.12 2.01 -6.50
CA LEU A 83 25.02 0.88 -6.33
C LEU A 83 26.37 1.10 -7.02
N THR A 84 27.46 0.79 -6.32
CA THR A 84 28.81 0.76 -6.90
C THR A 84 29.16 -0.60 -7.50
N ASP A 85 28.56 -1.67 -6.98
CA ASP A 85 28.68 -3.05 -7.46
C ASP A 85 27.35 -3.81 -7.37
N TYR A 86 27.22 -4.95 -8.04
CA TYR A 86 26.02 -5.79 -8.00
C TYR A 86 25.67 -6.21 -6.58
N ILE A 87 24.37 -6.33 -6.29
CA ILE A 87 23.90 -6.97 -5.08
C ILE A 87 23.89 -8.48 -5.32
N TYR A 88 24.60 -9.23 -4.47
CA TYR A 88 24.70 -10.68 -4.58
C TYR A 88 23.88 -11.35 -3.48
N VAL A 89 22.92 -12.18 -3.91
CA VAL A 89 22.23 -13.13 -3.04
C VAL A 89 22.96 -14.46 -3.16
N LEU A 90 23.68 -14.82 -2.10
CA LEU A 90 24.55 -16.00 -2.07
C LEU A 90 24.03 -17.10 -1.13
N GLY A 91 23.19 -16.75 -0.16
CA GLY A 91 22.63 -17.69 0.81
C GLY A 91 21.22 -18.16 0.47
N ALA A 92 20.82 -19.28 1.06
CA ALA A 92 19.49 -19.86 0.91
C ALA A 92 18.42 -19.24 1.82
N ASN A 93 17.15 -19.55 1.56
CA ASN A 93 16.01 -19.21 2.41
C ASN A 93 15.95 -17.70 2.73
N ILE A 94 15.81 -16.88 1.69
CA ILE A 94 15.79 -15.42 1.85
C ILE A 94 14.58 -14.83 1.14
N THR A 95 13.86 -13.95 1.86
CA THR A 95 12.83 -13.10 1.27
C THR A 95 13.33 -11.67 1.26
N ILE A 96 13.31 -11.01 0.11
CA ILE A 96 13.54 -9.58 -0.03
C ILE A 96 12.18 -8.94 -0.29
N ASP A 97 11.64 -8.25 0.72
CA ASP A 97 10.30 -7.67 0.70
C ASP A 97 10.35 -6.15 0.50
N GLY A 98 10.49 -5.71 -0.74
CA GLY A 98 10.52 -4.30 -1.11
C GLY A 98 9.21 -3.56 -0.87
N PHE A 99 8.09 -4.26 -0.67
CA PHE A 99 6.79 -3.63 -0.34
C PHE A 99 6.75 -3.02 1.06
N THR A 100 7.70 -3.37 1.93
CA THR A 100 7.84 -2.77 3.25
C THR A 100 8.41 -1.35 3.20
N ALA A 101 9.10 -0.99 2.12
CA ALA A 101 9.68 0.34 1.97
C ALA A 101 8.58 1.42 1.95
N PRO A 102 8.73 2.51 2.73
CA PRO A 102 7.89 3.70 2.59
C PRO A 102 7.89 4.26 1.16
N SER A 103 6.88 5.07 0.82
CA SER A 103 6.85 5.80 -0.46
C SER A 103 8.18 6.52 -0.72
N PRO A 104 8.78 6.41 -1.93
CA PRO A 104 8.21 5.89 -3.18
C PRO A 104 8.43 4.38 -3.45
N GLY A 105 8.80 3.60 -2.43
CA GLY A 105 9.33 2.24 -2.58
C GLY A 105 10.85 2.25 -2.71
N ILE A 106 11.45 1.11 -3.08
CA ILE A 106 12.90 0.96 -3.20
C ILE A 106 13.36 0.72 -4.64
N THR A 107 14.40 1.45 -5.07
CA THR A 107 14.99 1.35 -6.40
C THR A 107 16.49 1.09 -6.30
N LEU A 108 16.98 0.05 -6.97
CA LEU A 108 18.39 -0.20 -7.20
C LEU A 108 18.81 0.54 -8.48
N ARG A 109 19.79 1.43 -8.37
CA ARG A 109 20.31 2.22 -9.51
C ARG A 109 21.76 1.86 -9.81
N ASN A 110 22.11 1.89 -11.10
CA ASN A 110 23.45 1.64 -11.66
C ASN A 110 23.93 0.18 -11.64
N ARG A 111 23.35 -0.71 -10.83
CA ARG A 111 23.66 -2.15 -10.83
C ARG A 111 22.41 -2.97 -10.55
N GLY A 112 22.49 -4.25 -10.85
CA GLY A 112 21.42 -5.21 -10.67
C GLY A 112 21.54 -6.10 -9.42
N LEU A 113 20.68 -7.10 -9.38
CA LEU A 113 20.61 -8.15 -8.36
C LEU A 113 20.99 -9.50 -8.99
N ILE A 114 21.87 -10.27 -8.36
CA ILE A 114 22.32 -11.57 -8.85
C ILE A 114 22.08 -12.64 -7.80
N ILE A 115 21.27 -13.64 -8.13
CA ILE A 115 21.02 -14.85 -7.33
C ILE A 115 21.93 -15.97 -7.87
N ARG A 116 22.89 -16.43 -7.06
CA ARG A 116 23.90 -17.43 -7.51
C ARG A 116 23.75 -18.78 -6.83
N GLY A 117 23.20 -19.75 -7.56
CA GLY A 117 23.01 -21.11 -7.05
C GLY A 117 24.29 -21.82 -6.64
N ASN A 118 25.34 -21.72 -7.46
CA ASN A 118 26.65 -22.30 -7.19
C ASN A 118 27.38 -21.68 -5.98
N LYS A 119 26.81 -20.65 -5.35
CA LYS A 119 27.28 -20.07 -4.09
C LYS A 119 26.38 -20.38 -2.90
N GLY A 120 25.28 -21.10 -3.13
CA GLY A 120 24.34 -21.55 -2.09
C GLY A 120 22.96 -20.90 -2.15
N ALA A 121 22.64 -20.10 -3.18
CA ALA A 121 21.35 -19.44 -3.27
C ALA A 121 20.26 -20.39 -3.80
N HIS A 122 19.31 -20.72 -2.93
CA HIS A 122 18.06 -21.39 -3.27
C HIS A 122 16.97 -20.98 -2.27
N ASP A 123 15.70 -21.23 -2.59
CA ASP A 123 14.56 -20.79 -1.78
C ASP A 123 14.57 -19.25 -1.60
N VAL A 124 14.57 -18.53 -2.71
CA VAL A 124 14.71 -17.07 -2.76
C VAL A 124 13.42 -16.42 -3.25
N ILE A 125 12.87 -15.49 -2.47
CA ILE A 125 11.74 -14.65 -2.87
C ILE A 125 12.22 -13.22 -3.00
N VAL A 126 11.98 -12.58 -4.14
CA VAL A 126 12.23 -11.15 -4.36
C VAL A 126 10.93 -10.51 -4.83
N LYS A 127 10.48 -9.47 -4.12
CA LYS A 127 9.28 -8.75 -4.50
C LYS A 127 9.33 -7.26 -4.20
N GLY A 128 8.55 -6.48 -4.95
CA GLY A 128 8.30 -5.07 -4.63
C GLY A 128 9.51 -4.14 -4.79
N LEU A 129 10.51 -4.47 -5.63
CA LEU A 129 11.68 -3.62 -5.88
C LEU A 129 11.82 -3.23 -7.35
N ARG A 130 12.55 -2.14 -7.59
CA ARG A 130 12.90 -1.69 -8.95
C ARG A 130 14.40 -1.82 -9.22
N VAL A 131 14.76 -2.05 -10.47
CA VAL A 131 16.14 -1.97 -10.97
C VAL A 131 16.19 -1.02 -12.17
N ARG A 132 17.14 -0.10 -12.17
CA ARG A 132 17.31 0.94 -13.21
C ARG A 132 18.78 1.07 -13.62
N GLY A 133 19.04 1.01 -14.93
CA GLY A 133 20.34 1.40 -15.49
C GLY A 133 21.50 0.47 -15.14
N SER A 134 21.28 -0.85 -15.09
CA SER A 134 22.38 -1.81 -14.90
C SER A 134 23.24 -1.88 -16.16
N PRO A 135 24.59 -1.84 -16.10
CA PRO A 135 25.43 -1.88 -17.29
C PRO A 135 25.47 -3.26 -17.99
N ILE A 136 25.07 -4.32 -17.29
CA ILE A 136 24.92 -5.68 -17.83
C ILE A 136 23.47 -6.07 -17.60
N ASP A 137 23.19 -7.02 -16.70
CA ASP A 137 21.81 -7.46 -16.45
C ASP A 137 21.17 -6.80 -15.25
N GLY A 138 19.86 -6.63 -15.30
CA GLY A 138 19.08 -6.07 -14.18
C GLY A 138 18.88 -7.09 -13.05
N ILE A 139 18.32 -8.26 -13.36
CA ILE A 139 18.16 -9.37 -12.41
C ILE A 139 18.67 -10.67 -13.02
N GLN A 140 19.60 -11.35 -12.36
CA GLN A 140 20.11 -12.65 -12.79
C GLN A 140 19.69 -13.77 -11.83
N ILE A 141 19.15 -14.85 -12.38
CA ILE A 141 18.92 -16.14 -11.69
C ILE A 141 19.82 -17.17 -12.36
N ALA A 142 20.99 -17.42 -11.76
CA ALA A 142 22.08 -18.05 -12.49
C ALA A 142 22.77 -19.17 -11.72
N TYR A 143 23.46 -20.02 -12.49
CA TYR A 143 24.38 -21.06 -12.00
C TYR A 143 23.73 -22.04 -11.02
N GLY A 144 22.56 -22.57 -11.39
CA GLY A 144 21.86 -23.61 -10.65
C GLY A 144 21.05 -23.09 -9.48
N ALA A 145 20.64 -21.83 -9.49
CA ALA A 145 19.73 -21.30 -8.48
C ALA A 145 18.37 -21.99 -8.64
N TYR A 146 17.74 -22.38 -7.53
CA TYR A 146 16.45 -23.07 -7.58
C TYR A 146 15.49 -22.66 -6.48
N ASN A 147 14.20 -22.95 -6.68
CA ASN A 147 13.09 -22.46 -5.86
C ASN A 147 13.17 -20.94 -5.75
N VAL A 148 12.89 -20.24 -6.84
CA VAL A 148 13.00 -18.78 -6.91
C VAL A 148 11.66 -18.18 -7.32
N VAL A 149 11.24 -17.14 -6.60
CA VAL A 149 10.09 -16.32 -6.95
C VAL A 149 10.54 -14.88 -7.14
N ILE A 150 10.24 -14.33 -8.31
CA ILE A 150 10.33 -12.90 -8.59
C ILE A 150 8.92 -12.38 -8.83
N ASP A 151 8.43 -11.49 -7.97
CA ASP A 151 7.04 -11.05 -8.01
C ASP A 151 6.92 -9.53 -7.89
N HIS A 152 6.12 -8.89 -8.74
CA HIS A 152 5.92 -7.43 -8.72
C HIS A 152 7.24 -6.63 -8.68
N VAL A 153 8.21 -7.00 -9.53
CA VAL A 153 9.41 -6.17 -9.73
C VAL A 153 9.24 -5.30 -10.98
N SER A 154 10.05 -4.24 -11.07
CA SER A 154 10.20 -3.50 -12.32
C SER A 154 11.67 -3.38 -12.70
N VAL A 155 12.00 -3.68 -13.95
CA VAL A 155 13.38 -3.60 -14.45
C VAL A 155 13.45 -2.87 -15.78
N GLU A 156 14.37 -1.92 -15.86
CA GLU A 156 14.58 -1.08 -17.04
C GLU A 156 16.05 -0.68 -17.22
N GLY A 157 16.42 -0.46 -18.49
CA GLY A 157 17.66 0.21 -18.86
C GLY A 157 18.91 -0.64 -18.66
N SER A 158 18.77 -1.97 -18.70
CA SER A 158 19.90 -2.89 -18.58
C SER A 158 20.70 -2.95 -19.88
N GLY A 159 22.03 -3.00 -19.79
CA GLY A 159 22.95 -3.01 -20.93
C GLY A 159 22.96 -4.32 -21.71
N ASP A 160 22.61 -5.45 -21.08
CA ASP A 160 22.35 -6.73 -21.75
C ASP A 160 20.87 -7.14 -21.57
N GLU A 161 20.51 -7.92 -20.55
CA GLU A 161 19.13 -8.32 -20.26
C GLU A 161 18.52 -7.59 -19.06
N ASN A 162 17.24 -7.19 -19.16
CA ASN A 162 16.51 -6.78 -17.96
C ASN A 162 16.39 -7.94 -16.95
N MET A 163 16.18 -9.17 -17.41
CA MET A 163 16.19 -10.35 -16.56
C MET A 163 16.77 -11.57 -17.27
N GLU A 164 17.54 -12.40 -16.57
CA GLU A 164 18.00 -13.68 -17.12
C GLU A 164 17.78 -14.85 -16.15
N ILE A 165 17.52 -16.03 -16.74
CA ILE A 165 17.44 -17.31 -16.04
C ILE A 165 18.38 -18.28 -16.76
N THR A 166 19.52 -18.57 -16.15
CA THR A 166 20.61 -19.27 -16.84
C THR A 166 21.34 -20.30 -15.97
N GLY A 167 22.20 -21.08 -16.62
CA GLY A 167 23.16 -21.97 -15.95
C GLY A 167 22.47 -23.07 -15.15
N GLY A 168 21.43 -23.70 -15.71
CA GLY A 168 20.73 -24.82 -15.06
C GLY A 168 19.81 -24.43 -13.91
N SER A 169 19.50 -23.14 -13.74
CA SER A 169 18.53 -22.68 -12.74
C SER A 169 17.14 -23.27 -13.01
N HIS A 170 16.40 -23.63 -11.96
CA HIS A 170 15.12 -24.34 -12.11
C HIS A 170 14.12 -24.07 -10.98
N ASP A 171 12.85 -24.43 -11.17
CA ASP A 171 11.75 -24.11 -10.23
C ASP A 171 11.62 -22.61 -9.96
N VAL A 172 11.45 -21.86 -11.04
CA VAL A 172 11.36 -20.39 -10.99
C VAL A 172 9.98 -19.93 -11.39
N THR A 173 9.38 -19.02 -10.63
CA THR A 173 8.21 -18.23 -11.06
C THR A 173 8.60 -16.77 -11.16
N VAL A 174 8.28 -16.14 -12.30
CA VAL A 174 8.27 -14.68 -12.45
C VAL A 174 6.84 -14.23 -12.68
N SER A 175 6.33 -13.37 -11.81
CA SER A 175 4.94 -12.93 -11.86
C SER A 175 4.74 -11.44 -11.64
N TRP A 176 3.66 -10.91 -12.25
CA TRP A 176 3.19 -9.53 -12.03
C TRP A 176 4.27 -8.46 -12.20
N SER A 177 5.28 -8.70 -13.03
CA SER A 177 6.47 -7.84 -13.14
C SER A 177 6.47 -7.02 -14.43
N ILE A 178 7.15 -5.88 -14.41
CA ILE A 178 7.36 -5.00 -15.57
C ILE A 178 8.81 -5.17 -16.05
N LEU A 179 8.99 -5.62 -17.28
CA LEU A 179 10.28 -5.61 -17.97
C LEU A 179 10.15 -4.71 -19.19
N GLY A 180 10.87 -3.58 -19.16
CA GLY A 180 10.68 -2.57 -20.19
C GLY A 180 11.92 -1.76 -20.57
N GLY A 181 11.78 -1.02 -21.65
CA GLY A 181 12.82 -0.14 -22.18
C GLY A 181 13.55 -0.72 -23.40
N PRO A 182 14.31 0.12 -24.13
CA PRO A 182 15.04 -0.32 -25.31
C PRO A 182 16.15 -1.29 -24.89
N GLY A 183 16.24 -2.46 -25.53
CA GLY A 183 17.22 -3.48 -25.17
C GLY A 183 16.67 -4.90 -25.25
N LYS A 184 17.19 -5.80 -24.43
CA LYS A 184 16.75 -7.21 -24.37
C LYS A 184 16.01 -7.41 -23.05
N ASN A 185 14.79 -7.95 -23.11
CA ASN A 185 14.00 -8.09 -21.89
C ASN A 185 14.39 -9.32 -21.08
N MET A 186 14.24 -10.52 -21.64
CA MET A 186 14.46 -11.76 -20.91
C MET A 186 15.12 -12.88 -21.71
N LEU A 187 16.25 -13.38 -21.20
CA LEU A 187 16.92 -14.58 -21.70
C LEU A 187 16.70 -15.77 -20.76
N ILE A 188 16.32 -16.92 -21.34
CA ILE A 188 16.31 -18.21 -20.65
C ILE A 188 17.20 -19.17 -21.45
N LYS A 189 18.42 -19.43 -20.95
CA LYS A 189 19.48 -20.11 -21.72
C LYS A 189 20.56 -20.76 -20.86
N TYR A 190 21.34 -21.66 -21.48
CA TYR A 190 22.55 -22.30 -20.93
C TYR A 190 22.30 -23.33 -19.83
N ASP A 191 22.84 -24.53 -20.03
CA ASP A 191 22.83 -25.63 -19.05
C ASP A 191 21.42 -26.08 -18.61
N GLN A 192 20.47 -26.02 -19.54
CA GLN A 192 19.10 -26.56 -19.42
C GLN A 192 18.22 -25.97 -18.29
N PRO A 193 17.98 -24.63 -18.25
CA PRO A 193 17.07 -24.05 -17.26
C PRO A 193 15.66 -24.64 -17.41
N SER A 194 15.08 -25.18 -16.35
CA SER A 194 13.87 -26.00 -16.44
C SER A 194 12.84 -25.62 -15.39
N ARG A 195 11.57 -25.96 -15.64
CA ARG A 195 10.46 -25.69 -14.71
C ARG A 195 10.39 -24.19 -14.40
N ILE A 196 10.26 -23.39 -15.47
CA ILE A 196 10.15 -21.94 -15.39
C ILE A 196 8.71 -21.55 -15.68
N THR A 197 8.10 -20.76 -14.80
CA THR A 197 6.78 -20.16 -15.01
C THR A 197 6.91 -18.65 -15.20
N LEU A 198 6.28 -18.13 -16.25
CA LEU A 198 6.07 -16.70 -16.44
C LEU A 198 4.55 -16.43 -16.49
N HIS A 199 4.01 -15.65 -15.55
CA HIS A 199 2.61 -15.24 -15.65
C HIS A 199 2.31 -13.81 -15.22
N HIS A 200 1.34 -13.17 -15.86
CA HIS A 200 0.88 -11.83 -15.51
C HIS A 200 1.97 -10.74 -15.60
N ASN A 201 3.01 -10.94 -16.42
CA ASN A 201 4.07 -9.95 -16.62
C ASN A 201 3.79 -9.04 -17.82
N VAL A 202 4.37 -7.84 -17.80
CA VAL A 202 4.47 -6.95 -18.97
C VAL A 202 5.89 -7.00 -19.53
N PHE A 203 6.00 -7.30 -20.82
CA PHE A 203 7.20 -7.10 -21.63
C PHE A 203 6.90 -5.96 -22.60
N THR A 204 7.54 -4.80 -22.44
CA THR A 204 7.20 -3.62 -23.26
C THR A 204 8.40 -2.86 -23.79
N ARG A 205 8.36 -2.43 -25.05
CA ARG A 205 9.42 -1.61 -25.70
C ARG A 205 10.80 -2.27 -25.80
N GLY A 206 10.90 -3.56 -25.51
CA GLY A 206 12.12 -4.35 -25.70
C GLY A 206 12.40 -4.55 -27.19
N LEU A 207 13.65 -4.39 -27.63
CA LEU A 207 14.02 -4.62 -29.03
C LEU A 207 13.91 -6.10 -29.41
N THR A 208 14.19 -6.99 -28.45
CA THR A 208 14.18 -8.45 -28.62
C THR A 208 14.07 -9.17 -27.26
N ARG A 209 13.97 -10.50 -27.29
CA ARG A 209 13.92 -11.41 -26.13
C ARG A 209 12.72 -11.14 -25.19
N ASN A 210 11.49 -11.36 -25.65
CA ASN A 210 10.26 -11.12 -24.85
C ASN A 210 9.37 -12.38 -24.60
N PRO A 211 9.87 -13.44 -23.96
CA PRO A 211 11.27 -13.79 -23.71
C PRO A 211 11.93 -14.46 -24.94
N GLN A 212 13.24 -14.67 -24.87
CA GLN A 212 13.95 -15.63 -25.73
C GLN A 212 14.33 -16.87 -24.92
N VAL A 213 13.90 -18.04 -25.39
CA VAL A 213 14.13 -19.35 -24.76
C VAL A 213 14.86 -20.26 -25.73
N ARG A 214 16.07 -20.69 -25.37
CA ARG A 214 16.87 -21.66 -26.14
C ARG A 214 17.95 -22.27 -25.27
N ILE A 215 18.50 -23.43 -25.63
CA ILE A 215 19.63 -23.99 -24.87
C ILE A 215 20.98 -23.37 -25.26
N ASP A 216 21.21 -23.18 -26.57
CA ASP A 216 22.48 -22.77 -27.17
C ASP A 216 22.25 -22.00 -28.48
N ASP A 217 23.33 -21.73 -29.22
CA ASP A 217 23.30 -21.07 -30.54
C ASP A 217 23.64 -22.04 -31.69
N VAL A 218 23.84 -23.32 -31.40
CA VAL A 218 24.32 -24.31 -32.37
C VAL A 218 23.22 -25.24 -32.89
N GLY A 219 22.00 -25.10 -32.39
CA GLY A 219 20.83 -25.76 -32.96
C GLY A 219 20.47 -27.09 -32.31
N THR A 220 20.74 -27.26 -31.00
CA THR A 220 20.37 -28.51 -30.31
C THR A 220 18.86 -28.76 -30.37
N PRO A 221 18.38 -29.90 -30.89
CA PRO A 221 16.97 -30.08 -31.25
C PRO A 221 16.02 -30.43 -30.09
N ALA A 222 16.52 -30.89 -28.94
CA ALA A 222 15.70 -31.21 -27.76
C ALA A 222 16.53 -31.21 -26.47
N THR A 223 15.95 -30.68 -25.38
CA THR A 223 16.61 -30.56 -24.06
C THR A 223 15.63 -30.69 -22.89
N GLY A 224 16.16 -30.64 -21.66
CA GLY A 224 15.37 -30.47 -20.43
C GLY A 224 14.84 -29.06 -20.18
N THR A 225 15.17 -28.06 -21.02
CA THR A 225 14.69 -26.68 -20.85
C THR A 225 13.17 -26.62 -20.99
N THR A 226 12.46 -26.13 -19.98
CA THR A 226 10.99 -26.02 -20.01
C THR A 226 10.47 -24.69 -19.48
N ILE A 227 9.47 -24.15 -20.17
CA ILE A 227 8.79 -22.89 -19.84
C ILE A 227 7.26 -23.02 -19.92
N ASP A 228 6.57 -22.60 -18.88
CA ASP A 228 5.11 -22.43 -18.83
C ASP A 228 4.78 -20.94 -18.76
N MET A 229 4.41 -20.35 -19.91
CA MET A 229 4.15 -18.93 -20.08
C MET A 229 2.65 -18.69 -20.27
N ARG A 230 1.99 -18.11 -19.26
CA ARG A 230 0.54 -17.92 -19.26
C ARG A 230 0.12 -16.50 -18.91
N ASN A 231 -0.85 -15.94 -19.61
CA ASN A 231 -1.42 -14.62 -19.28
C ASN A 231 -0.36 -13.53 -19.10
N ASN A 232 0.53 -13.35 -20.08
CA ASN A 232 1.46 -12.22 -20.12
C ASN A 232 1.04 -11.22 -21.20
N LEU A 233 1.46 -9.97 -21.04
CA LEU A 233 1.28 -8.90 -22.01
C LEU A 233 2.62 -8.57 -22.67
N ILE A 234 2.71 -8.79 -23.97
CA ILE A 234 3.89 -8.52 -24.78
C ILE A 234 3.55 -7.39 -25.76
N TRP A 235 4.19 -6.24 -25.61
CA TRP A 235 3.77 -5.01 -26.27
C TRP A 235 4.93 -4.24 -26.90
N ASN A 236 4.77 -3.79 -28.15
CA ASN A 236 5.66 -2.89 -28.86
C ASN A 236 7.13 -3.36 -28.84
N TRP A 237 7.38 -4.62 -29.21
CA TRP A 237 8.75 -5.08 -29.41
C TRP A 237 9.33 -4.56 -30.73
N GLY A 238 10.65 -4.39 -30.78
CA GLY A 238 11.37 -3.89 -31.96
C GLY A 238 11.57 -4.93 -33.08
N ILE A 239 12.75 -4.92 -33.70
CA ILE A 239 13.08 -5.70 -34.91
C ILE A 239 13.16 -7.23 -34.71
N GLY A 240 12.99 -7.72 -33.48
CA GLY A 240 13.04 -9.13 -33.18
C GLY A 240 11.65 -9.78 -33.18
N TYR A 241 11.38 -10.46 -32.08
CA TYR A 241 10.19 -11.27 -31.87
C TYR A 241 9.54 -10.87 -30.55
N GLY A 242 8.25 -11.15 -30.42
CA GLY A 242 7.60 -11.20 -29.11
C GLY A 242 8.22 -12.34 -28.31
N THR A 243 7.67 -13.53 -28.43
CA THR A 243 8.20 -14.74 -27.77
C THR A 243 8.96 -15.63 -28.75
N LEU A 244 10.22 -15.94 -28.43
CA LEU A 244 11.07 -16.82 -29.21
C LEU A 244 11.35 -18.13 -28.45
N VAL A 245 11.05 -19.27 -29.06
CA VAL A 245 11.38 -20.61 -28.52
C VAL A 245 12.14 -21.40 -29.58
N TRP A 246 13.47 -21.46 -29.42
CA TRP A 246 14.37 -22.07 -30.40
C TRP A 246 15.27 -23.13 -29.80
N TYR A 247 15.70 -24.09 -30.62
CA TYR A 247 16.82 -24.99 -30.32
C TYR A 247 16.66 -25.72 -28.98
N GLY A 248 15.62 -26.56 -28.91
CA GLY A 248 15.51 -27.63 -27.93
C GLY A 248 14.53 -27.48 -26.75
N PRO A 249 14.04 -26.30 -26.35
CA PRO A 249 13.08 -26.20 -25.24
C PRO A 249 11.74 -26.87 -25.52
N ARG A 250 11.00 -27.12 -24.44
CA ARG A 250 9.56 -27.39 -24.48
C ARG A 250 8.77 -26.26 -23.81
N ALA A 251 7.78 -25.71 -24.50
CA ALA A 251 7.02 -24.55 -24.03
C ALA A 251 5.51 -24.81 -23.98
N ASN A 252 4.84 -24.25 -22.97
CA ASN A 252 3.42 -23.95 -22.99
C ASN A 252 3.30 -22.43 -23.14
N ILE A 253 2.62 -21.94 -24.17
CA ILE A 253 2.38 -20.51 -24.41
C ILE A 253 0.86 -20.33 -24.48
N VAL A 254 0.25 -19.91 -23.38
CA VAL A 254 -1.21 -19.96 -23.21
C VAL A 254 -1.81 -18.63 -22.78
N ASN A 255 -2.85 -18.17 -23.46
CA ASN A 255 -3.60 -16.96 -23.10
C ASN A 255 -2.75 -15.69 -22.91
N ASN A 256 -1.68 -15.52 -23.68
CA ASN A 256 -0.88 -14.28 -23.68
C ASN A 256 -1.42 -13.29 -24.73
N TYR A 257 -1.27 -11.99 -24.46
CA TYR A 257 -1.72 -10.93 -25.36
C TYR A 257 -0.51 -10.25 -26.02
N TYR A 258 -0.55 -10.13 -27.35
CA TYR A 258 0.55 -9.62 -28.16
C TYR A 258 0.11 -8.41 -28.98
N SER A 259 0.99 -7.41 -29.11
CA SER A 259 0.78 -6.28 -30.00
C SER A 259 2.12 -5.68 -30.43
N SER A 260 2.47 -5.80 -31.71
CA SER A 260 3.55 -5.08 -32.38
C SER A 260 3.49 -5.39 -33.89
N SER A 261 4.33 -4.73 -34.70
CA SER A 261 4.41 -4.95 -36.14
C SER A 261 5.24 -6.18 -36.57
N GLY A 262 5.88 -6.89 -35.63
CA GLY A 262 6.74 -8.05 -35.90
C GLY A 262 6.10 -9.39 -35.57
N ASP A 263 6.87 -10.47 -35.70
CA ASP A 263 6.42 -11.82 -35.37
C ASP A 263 6.16 -11.96 -33.85
N ALA A 264 4.93 -12.32 -33.49
CA ALA A 264 4.49 -12.40 -32.10
C ALA A 264 5.04 -13.64 -31.37
N ILE A 265 4.97 -14.80 -32.01
CA ILE A 265 5.45 -16.08 -31.49
C ILE A 265 6.26 -16.74 -32.60
N THR A 266 7.42 -17.30 -32.24
CA THR A 266 8.23 -18.06 -33.18
C THR A 266 8.78 -19.31 -32.50
N VAL A 267 8.53 -20.46 -33.13
CA VAL A 267 8.95 -21.79 -32.66
C VAL A 267 9.76 -22.47 -33.77
N SER A 268 11.01 -22.84 -33.49
CA SER A 268 11.89 -23.54 -34.45
C SER A 268 12.81 -24.51 -33.74
N ASP A 269 12.95 -25.73 -34.25
CA ASP A 269 13.75 -26.79 -33.62
C ASP A 269 13.48 -26.95 -32.11
N ALA A 270 12.22 -26.75 -31.72
CA ALA A 270 11.72 -26.76 -30.36
C ALA A 270 10.29 -27.28 -30.34
N ARG A 271 9.75 -27.55 -29.15
CA ARG A 271 8.39 -28.07 -28.98
C ARG A 271 7.54 -27.06 -28.22
N ALA A 272 6.37 -26.70 -28.74
CA ALA A 272 5.50 -25.72 -28.10
C ALA A 272 4.02 -26.07 -28.27
N TYR A 273 3.31 -26.09 -27.15
CA TYR A 273 1.86 -26.02 -27.13
C TYR A 273 1.44 -24.55 -27.06
N VAL A 274 0.69 -24.07 -28.04
CA VAL A 274 0.31 -22.66 -28.18
C VAL A 274 -1.20 -22.57 -28.34
N GLN A 275 -1.89 -22.00 -27.34
CA GLN A 275 -3.35 -21.90 -27.39
C GLN A 275 -3.92 -20.70 -26.62
N GLY A 276 -5.00 -20.11 -27.15
CA GLY A 276 -5.75 -19.04 -26.50
C GLY A 276 -5.03 -17.69 -26.46
N ASN A 277 -3.88 -17.57 -27.11
CA ASN A 277 -3.16 -16.29 -27.25
C ASN A 277 -3.91 -15.39 -28.23
N GLU A 278 -3.87 -14.10 -27.97
CA GLU A 278 -4.50 -13.08 -28.80
C GLU A 278 -3.45 -12.09 -29.34
N SER A 279 -3.59 -11.72 -30.62
CA SER A 279 -2.89 -10.59 -31.21
C SER A 279 -3.86 -9.41 -31.33
N ALA A 280 -3.39 -8.19 -31.04
CA ALA A 280 -4.13 -6.95 -31.27
C ALA A 280 -4.56 -6.80 -32.74
N ASP A 281 -3.73 -7.27 -33.68
CA ASP A 281 -3.99 -7.27 -35.12
C ASP A 281 -4.91 -8.43 -35.57
N LYS A 282 -5.42 -9.23 -34.61
CA LYS A 282 -6.31 -10.38 -34.85
C LYS A 282 -5.76 -11.44 -35.81
N ILE A 283 -4.43 -11.51 -35.93
CA ILE A 283 -3.72 -12.59 -36.61
C ILE A 283 -3.78 -13.84 -35.73
N ASP A 284 -4.05 -15.00 -36.34
CA ASP A 284 -3.96 -16.28 -35.64
C ASP A 284 -2.49 -16.64 -35.38
N ILE A 285 -2.03 -16.32 -34.18
CA ILE A 285 -0.69 -16.62 -33.66
C ILE A 285 -0.62 -17.99 -32.97
N ASN A 286 -1.75 -18.69 -32.80
CA ASN A 286 -1.78 -20.00 -32.15
C ASN A 286 -1.33 -21.12 -33.10
N ARG A 287 -1.39 -20.89 -34.41
CA ARG A 287 -0.88 -21.79 -35.46
C ARG A 287 0.62 -22.13 -35.33
N GLU A 288 1.38 -21.33 -34.58
CA GLU A 288 2.82 -21.52 -34.37
C GLU A 288 3.12 -22.70 -33.41
N GLY A 289 2.10 -23.26 -32.76
CA GLY A 289 2.22 -24.46 -31.93
C GLY A 289 2.44 -25.72 -32.76
N ASN A 290 3.32 -26.60 -32.28
CA ASN A 290 3.62 -27.88 -32.90
C ASN A 290 3.42 -29.09 -31.96
N GLU A 291 2.91 -28.85 -30.74
CA GLU A 291 2.48 -29.88 -29.79
C GLU A 291 0.96 -29.83 -29.60
N PRO A 292 0.26 -30.99 -29.59
CA PRO A 292 -1.19 -31.03 -29.47
C PRO A 292 -1.70 -30.83 -28.02
N ASN A 293 -0.84 -31.02 -27.02
CA ASN A 293 -1.21 -30.93 -25.60
C ASN A 293 -0.13 -30.18 -24.81
N PRO A 294 -0.50 -29.43 -23.76
CA PRO A 294 0.47 -28.82 -22.88
C PRO A 294 1.25 -29.91 -22.13
N PHE A 295 2.53 -29.64 -21.83
CA PHE A 295 3.23 -30.47 -20.85
C PHE A 295 2.69 -30.19 -19.44
N PRO A 296 2.76 -31.15 -18.50
CA PRO A 296 2.30 -30.95 -17.13
C PRO A 296 3.04 -29.81 -16.42
N ALA A 297 2.30 -28.81 -15.94
CA ALA A 297 2.81 -27.69 -15.16
C ALA A 297 1.90 -27.44 -13.94
N PRO A 298 2.42 -26.84 -12.86
CA PRO A 298 1.61 -26.41 -11.72
C PRO A 298 0.46 -25.49 -12.16
N VAL A 299 -0.66 -25.56 -11.43
CA VAL A 299 -1.86 -24.80 -11.77
C VAL A 299 -1.60 -23.30 -11.62
N ILE A 300 -2.03 -22.56 -12.63
CA ILE A 300 -2.12 -21.09 -12.63
C ILE A 300 -3.60 -20.75 -12.83
N VAL A 301 -4.12 -19.82 -12.04
CA VAL A 301 -5.45 -19.25 -12.27
C VAL A 301 -5.34 -18.35 -13.50
N THR A 302 -5.94 -18.77 -14.60
CA THR A 302 -5.85 -18.06 -15.89
C THR A 302 -7.15 -17.36 -16.27
N GLN A 303 -7.04 -16.20 -16.91
CA GLN A 303 -8.14 -15.56 -17.66
C GLN A 303 -7.93 -15.73 -19.18
N THR A 304 -8.84 -15.17 -19.98
CA THR A 304 -8.59 -14.96 -21.42
C THR A 304 -7.39 -14.02 -21.61
N ALA A 305 -6.76 -14.04 -22.79
CA ALA A 305 -5.60 -13.18 -23.05
C ALA A 305 -5.93 -11.70 -22.88
N CYS A 306 -7.08 -11.26 -23.41
CA CYS A 306 -7.50 -9.87 -23.30
C CYS A 306 -7.80 -9.43 -21.85
N THR A 307 -8.60 -10.21 -21.09
CA THR A 307 -8.91 -9.88 -19.68
C THR A 307 -7.65 -9.85 -18.83
N ALA A 308 -6.75 -10.82 -19.01
CA ALA A 308 -5.48 -10.84 -18.31
C ALA A 308 -4.64 -9.59 -18.63
N ALA A 309 -4.58 -9.17 -19.90
CA ALA A 309 -3.82 -7.99 -20.29
C ALA A 309 -4.32 -6.71 -19.59
N HIS A 310 -5.64 -6.56 -19.38
CA HIS A 310 -6.19 -5.47 -18.58
C HIS A 310 -5.79 -5.55 -17.10
N SER A 311 -5.90 -6.73 -16.46
CA SER A 311 -5.45 -6.91 -15.07
C SER A 311 -3.96 -6.62 -14.90
N ILE A 312 -3.14 -7.02 -15.87
CA ILE A 312 -1.70 -6.78 -15.86
C ILE A 312 -1.40 -5.27 -15.88
N LEU A 313 -2.07 -4.47 -16.70
CA LEU A 313 -1.88 -3.00 -16.68
C LEU A 313 -2.25 -2.38 -15.33
N ALA A 314 -3.23 -2.95 -14.63
CA ALA A 314 -3.68 -2.48 -13.33
C ALA A 314 -2.68 -2.81 -12.21
N ASP A 315 -2.09 -4.01 -12.24
CA ASP A 315 -1.41 -4.57 -11.06
C ASP A 315 0.10 -4.79 -11.23
N ALA A 316 0.61 -4.96 -12.45
CA ALA A 316 2.02 -5.29 -12.63
C ALA A 316 2.96 -4.20 -12.11
N GLY A 317 4.12 -4.64 -11.62
CA GLY A 317 5.22 -3.82 -11.11
C GLY A 317 5.05 -3.39 -9.65
N VAL A 318 5.85 -2.40 -9.25
CA VAL A 318 5.85 -1.86 -7.89
C VAL A 318 4.91 -0.65 -7.83
N ARG A 319 4.06 -0.57 -6.80
CA ARG A 319 3.15 0.57 -6.57
C ARG A 319 3.59 1.36 -5.31
N PRO A 320 3.52 2.70 -5.30
CA PRO A 320 3.09 3.59 -6.39
C PRO A 320 4.07 3.55 -7.56
N LEU A 321 3.59 3.60 -8.81
CA LEU A 321 4.45 3.55 -10.01
C LEU A 321 5.42 4.73 -10.04
N ASP A 322 6.68 4.47 -10.40
CA ASP A 322 7.62 5.54 -10.72
C ASP A 322 7.36 6.12 -12.13
N SER A 323 8.07 7.19 -12.50
CA SER A 323 7.85 7.85 -13.80
C SER A 323 8.17 6.95 -15.00
N VAL A 324 9.07 5.98 -14.84
CA VAL A 324 9.44 5.02 -15.89
C VAL A 324 8.29 4.02 -16.10
N ASP A 325 7.80 3.43 -15.01
CA ASP A 325 6.69 2.48 -15.06
C ASP A 325 5.41 3.15 -15.59
N GLN A 326 5.13 4.39 -15.16
CA GLN A 326 4.01 5.19 -15.67
C GLN A 326 4.13 5.38 -17.19
N GLN A 327 5.31 5.77 -17.69
CA GLN A 327 5.52 5.96 -19.12
C GLN A 327 5.29 4.67 -19.92
N PHE A 328 5.72 3.52 -19.38
CA PHE A 328 5.53 2.24 -20.04
C PHE A 328 4.06 1.82 -20.08
N LEU A 329 3.36 1.86 -18.95
CA LEU A 329 1.99 1.38 -18.88
C LEU A 329 1.01 2.34 -19.57
N SER A 330 1.22 3.67 -19.49
CA SER A 330 0.35 4.65 -20.15
C SER A 330 0.45 4.63 -21.68
N ALA A 331 1.51 4.05 -22.23
CA ALA A 331 1.70 3.91 -23.67
C ALA A 331 1.01 2.67 -24.26
N ILE A 332 0.38 1.84 -23.43
CA ILE A 332 -0.28 0.61 -23.85
C ILE A 332 -1.79 0.85 -23.93
N THR A 333 -2.37 0.56 -25.09
CA THR A 333 -3.81 0.68 -25.33
C THR A 333 -4.38 -0.65 -25.78
N ILE A 334 -5.12 -1.32 -24.90
CA ILE A 334 -5.80 -2.58 -25.21
C ILE A 334 -7.24 -2.26 -25.60
N ALA A 335 -7.69 -2.77 -26.75
CA ALA A 335 -9.09 -2.64 -27.17
C ALA A 335 -10.00 -3.46 -26.23
N PRO A 336 -11.27 -3.06 -26.02
CA PRO A 336 -12.22 -3.84 -25.25
C PRO A 336 -12.24 -5.32 -25.66
N CYS A 337 -12.30 -6.21 -24.68
CA CYS A 337 -12.43 -7.64 -24.94
C CYS A 337 -13.79 -7.93 -25.59
N SER A 338 -13.80 -8.57 -26.75
CA SER A 338 -15.03 -8.89 -27.46
C SER A 338 -15.80 -10.02 -26.76
N GLY A 339 -17.05 -9.76 -26.37
CA GLY A 339 -18.01 -10.80 -25.96
C GLY A 339 -17.93 -11.28 -24.51
N ALA A 340 -17.14 -10.65 -23.65
CA ALA A 340 -17.21 -10.85 -22.20
C ALA A 340 -18.11 -9.78 -21.58
N PRO A 341 -19.09 -10.13 -20.72
CA PRO A 341 -19.72 -9.12 -19.88
C PRO A 341 -18.64 -8.51 -18.97
N PRO A 342 -18.69 -7.21 -18.65
CA PRO A 342 -17.60 -6.53 -17.95
C PRO A 342 -17.28 -7.24 -16.64
N ALA A 343 -16.00 -7.30 -16.28
CA ALA A 343 -15.54 -7.71 -14.96
C ALA A 343 -14.95 -6.50 -14.26
N LEU A 344 -15.37 -6.30 -13.02
CA LEU A 344 -14.86 -5.29 -12.12
C LEU A 344 -13.40 -5.63 -11.76
N SER A 345 -12.47 -4.75 -12.09
CA SER A 345 -11.07 -4.83 -11.69
C SER A 345 -10.81 -3.82 -10.56
N VAL A 346 -10.42 -4.30 -9.38
CA VAL A 346 -10.06 -3.45 -8.23
C VAL A 346 -8.61 -3.66 -7.84
N SER A 347 -7.85 -2.57 -7.71
CA SER A 347 -6.43 -2.61 -7.40
C SER A 347 -6.02 -1.50 -6.43
N PRO A 348 -5.26 -1.79 -5.36
CA PRO A 348 -4.71 -3.09 -5.00
C PRO A 348 -5.77 -4.02 -4.38
N GLY A 349 -5.55 -5.34 -4.48
CA GLY A 349 -6.45 -6.37 -3.89
C GLY A 349 -6.47 -6.42 -2.35
N SER A 350 -5.64 -5.64 -1.67
CA SER A 350 -5.70 -5.40 -0.22
C SER A 350 -5.03 -4.08 0.13
N LEU A 351 -5.43 -3.44 1.22
CA LEU A 351 -4.85 -2.20 1.72
C LEU A 351 -4.30 -2.39 3.13
N SER A 352 -3.16 -1.76 3.43
CA SER A 352 -2.52 -1.87 4.75
C SER A 352 -2.01 -0.52 5.21
N PHE A 353 -2.48 -0.07 6.36
CA PHE A 353 -2.11 1.20 6.98
C PHE A 353 -1.36 0.93 8.29
N GLY A 354 -0.34 1.74 8.57
CA GLY A 354 0.35 1.77 9.85
C GLY A 354 0.19 3.15 10.47
N ALA A 355 -0.15 3.21 11.75
CA ALA A 355 -0.20 4.43 12.54
C ALA A 355 0.41 4.17 13.91
N THR A 356 0.77 5.23 14.61
CA THR A 356 1.16 5.17 16.01
C THR A 356 0.07 5.85 16.84
N VAL A 357 -0.22 5.34 18.04
CA VAL A 357 -1.17 6.00 18.95
C VAL A 357 -0.77 7.47 19.09
N GLY A 358 -1.70 8.37 18.80
CA GLY A 358 -1.49 9.80 18.98
C GLY A 358 -0.90 10.56 17.80
N GLU A 359 -0.43 9.87 16.78
CA GLU A 359 0.12 10.51 15.59
C GLU A 359 -0.96 10.84 14.56
N PRO A 360 -0.67 11.75 13.60
CA PRO A 360 -1.58 12.03 12.49
C PRO A 360 -2.00 10.77 11.74
N ALA A 361 -3.16 10.83 11.09
CA ALA A 361 -3.61 9.75 10.21
C ALA A 361 -2.55 9.43 9.15
N PRO A 362 -2.33 8.14 8.82
CA PRO A 362 -1.37 7.77 7.80
C PRO A 362 -1.78 8.28 6.42
N LEU A 363 -0.83 8.28 5.48
CA LEU A 363 -1.10 8.67 4.10
C LEU A 363 -2.27 7.84 3.53
N THR A 364 -3.17 8.53 2.83
CA THR A 364 -4.29 7.91 2.14
C THR A 364 -3.77 6.99 1.04
N GLN A 365 -4.48 5.88 0.82
CA GLN A 365 -4.15 4.97 -0.28
C GLN A 365 -5.20 5.09 -1.37
N THR A 366 -4.82 4.85 -2.61
CA THR A 366 -5.76 4.85 -3.73
C THR A 366 -6.26 3.43 -4.01
N LEU A 367 -7.49 3.34 -4.50
CA LEU A 367 -8.07 2.12 -5.01
C LEU A 367 -8.50 2.38 -6.46
N ALA A 368 -7.77 1.85 -7.43
CA ALA A 368 -8.19 1.88 -8.82
C ALA A 368 -9.39 0.95 -9.01
N VAL A 369 -10.48 1.51 -9.53
CA VAL A 369 -11.68 0.78 -9.94
C VAL A 369 -11.77 0.88 -11.44
N ALA A 370 -11.64 -0.25 -12.13
CA ALA A 370 -11.62 -0.39 -13.58
C ALA A 370 -12.55 -1.52 -14.04
N THR A 371 -12.68 -1.68 -15.35
CA THR A 371 -13.33 -2.82 -15.99
C THR A 371 -12.39 -3.44 -17.00
N ASP A 372 -12.49 -4.75 -17.22
CA ASP A 372 -11.60 -5.54 -18.08
C ASP A 372 -11.87 -5.40 -19.60
N GLY A 373 -12.49 -4.30 -20.02
CA GLY A 373 -12.75 -3.94 -21.42
C GLY A 373 -13.33 -2.53 -21.48
N ALA A 374 -13.03 -1.74 -22.52
CA ALA A 374 -13.22 -0.28 -22.55
C ALA A 374 -14.69 0.25 -22.62
N GLU A 375 -15.60 -0.38 -21.90
CA GLU A 375 -16.87 0.24 -21.49
C GLU A 375 -16.70 0.93 -20.14
N THR A 376 -17.60 1.85 -19.79
CA THR A 376 -17.64 2.45 -18.47
C THR A 376 -18.53 1.62 -17.54
N LEU A 377 -18.14 1.48 -16.28
CA LEU A 377 -18.89 0.70 -15.30
C LEU A 377 -19.24 1.57 -14.08
N ASP A 378 -20.53 1.82 -13.86
CA ASP A 378 -20.97 2.50 -12.64
C ASP A 378 -20.78 1.59 -11.43
N TRP A 379 -20.18 2.14 -10.38
CA TRP A 379 -19.84 1.41 -9.17
C TRP A 379 -20.21 2.19 -7.92
N SER A 380 -20.38 1.45 -6.82
CA SER A 380 -20.53 1.98 -5.47
C SER A 380 -19.68 1.17 -4.49
N ALA A 381 -19.24 1.80 -3.40
CA ALA A 381 -18.42 1.18 -2.38
C ALA A 381 -19.05 1.33 -0.98
N THR A 382 -18.94 0.27 -0.18
CA THR A 382 -19.35 0.25 1.22
C THR A 382 -18.20 -0.23 2.10
N MET A 383 -18.16 0.23 3.36
CA MET A 383 -17.11 -0.13 4.31
C MET A 383 -17.71 -0.90 5.47
N LYS A 384 -17.00 -1.94 5.90
CA LYS A 384 -17.32 -2.69 7.12
C LYS A 384 -16.06 -2.81 7.98
N THR A 385 -16.13 -2.35 9.22
CA THR A 385 -15.08 -2.60 10.22
C THR A 385 -15.40 -3.89 10.97
N VAL A 386 -14.45 -4.83 11.01
CA VAL A 386 -14.57 -6.09 11.74
C VAL A 386 -14.28 -5.86 13.23
N SER A 387 -13.27 -5.06 13.53
CA SER A 387 -12.88 -4.68 14.89
C SER A 387 -13.78 -3.60 15.53
N GLY A 388 -14.86 -3.20 14.86
CA GLY A 388 -15.72 -2.08 15.27
C GLY A 388 -15.13 -0.70 14.98
N GLY A 389 -15.88 0.36 15.32
CA GLY A 389 -15.49 1.76 15.11
C GLY A 389 -15.72 2.30 13.70
N THR A 390 -15.46 3.59 13.49
CA THR A 390 -15.66 4.32 12.22
C THR A 390 -14.33 4.80 11.62
N TRP A 391 -13.30 3.96 11.71
CA TRP A 391 -11.94 4.31 11.33
C TRP A 391 -11.63 4.09 9.85
N LEU A 392 -12.53 3.54 9.03
CA LEU A 392 -12.30 3.26 7.60
C LEU A 392 -13.27 4.06 6.73
N ALA A 393 -12.75 4.76 5.72
CA ALA A 393 -13.56 5.49 4.76
C ALA A 393 -13.03 5.38 3.32
N ILE A 394 -13.91 5.63 2.33
CA ILE A 394 -13.55 5.76 0.92
C ILE A 394 -14.24 7.01 0.32
N SER A 395 -13.53 7.74 -0.53
CA SER A 395 -14.06 8.93 -1.21
C SER A 395 -13.50 9.08 -2.64
N PRO A 396 -14.36 9.27 -3.67
CA PRO A 396 -15.83 9.18 -3.58
C PRO A 396 -16.27 7.74 -3.27
N ALA A 397 -17.46 7.57 -2.68
CA ALA A 397 -18.04 6.25 -2.39
C ALA A 397 -18.81 5.63 -3.57
N SER A 398 -18.86 6.33 -4.71
CA SER A 398 -19.45 5.85 -5.96
C SER A 398 -18.86 6.63 -7.12
N GLY A 399 -18.90 6.05 -8.32
CA GLY A 399 -18.44 6.71 -9.53
C GLY A 399 -18.62 5.86 -10.76
N THR A 400 -17.97 6.26 -11.83
CA THR A 400 -17.95 5.53 -13.11
C THR A 400 -16.51 5.13 -13.39
N ALA A 401 -16.26 3.82 -13.55
CA ALA A 401 -14.95 3.28 -13.86
C ALA A 401 -14.55 3.58 -15.32
N PRO A 402 -13.26 3.83 -15.63
CA PRO A 402 -12.14 3.82 -14.70
C PRO A 402 -12.12 5.04 -13.77
N SER A 403 -11.90 4.81 -12.48
CA SER A 403 -11.78 5.88 -11.48
C SER A 403 -10.82 5.45 -10.37
N VAL A 404 -10.31 6.43 -9.61
CA VAL A 404 -9.31 6.20 -8.56
C VAL A 404 -9.80 6.83 -7.26
N PRO A 405 -10.79 6.25 -6.56
CA PRO A 405 -11.13 6.68 -5.21
C PRO A 405 -9.97 6.54 -4.23
N THR A 406 -10.04 7.35 -3.17
CA THR A 406 -9.09 7.35 -2.05
C THR A 406 -9.70 6.62 -0.86
N VAL A 407 -8.94 5.70 -0.28
CA VAL A 407 -9.25 5.01 0.97
C VAL A 407 -8.44 5.66 2.09
N THR A 408 -9.12 6.08 3.15
CA THR A 408 -8.53 6.72 4.30
C THR A 408 -8.80 5.90 5.56
N VAL A 409 -7.89 6.02 6.53
CA VAL A 409 -8.12 5.49 7.87
C VAL A 409 -7.94 6.57 8.92
N ASN A 410 -8.75 6.51 9.98
CA ASN A 410 -8.69 7.42 11.09
C ASN A 410 -8.30 6.66 12.38
N PRO A 411 -7.04 6.78 12.84
CA PRO A 411 -6.58 6.13 14.06
C PRO A 411 -7.07 6.81 15.34
N PHE A 412 -7.78 7.95 15.24
CA PHE A 412 -8.16 8.72 16.42
C PHE A 412 -9.17 7.99 17.32
N GLY A 413 -8.78 7.77 18.58
CA GLY A 413 -9.52 7.03 19.59
C GLY A 413 -9.25 5.52 19.56
N LEU A 414 -8.35 5.03 18.72
CA LEU A 414 -7.94 3.63 18.68
C LEU A 414 -6.73 3.40 19.57
N ALA A 415 -6.79 2.33 20.37
CA ALA A 415 -5.64 1.85 21.14
C ALA A 415 -4.64 1.14 20.23
N GLU A 416 -3.44 0.85 20.76
CA GLU A 416 -2.50 -0.04 20.06
C GLU A 416 -3.15 -1.39 19.71
N GLY A 417 -2.83 -1.92 18.54
CA GLY A 417 -3.34 -3.21 18.10
C GLY A 417 -3.68 -3.29 16.61
N LEU A 418 -4.26 -4.44 16.25
CA LEU A 418 -4.61 -4.79 14.88
C LEU A 418 -6.10 -4.57 14.62
N TYR A 419 -6.40 -3.69 13.67
CA TYR A 419 -7.74 -3.36 13.22
C TYR A 419 -7.97 -3.90 11.81
N GLN A 420 -9.10 -4.58 11.61
CA GLN A 420 -9.46 -5.18 10.32
C GLN A 420 -10.78 -4.62 9.82
N GLY A 421 -10.83 -4.32 8.54
CA GLY A 421 -12.00 -3.83 7.83
C GLY A 421 -12.03 -4.33 6.40
N THR A 422 -13.07 -3.95 5.67
CA THR A 422 -13.27 -4.34 4.29
C THR A 422 -13.92 -3.20 3.54
N VAL A 423 -13.39 -2.89 2.35
CA VAL A 423 -14.08 -2.08 1.34
C VAL A 423 -14.72 -3.06 0.36
N THR A 424 -16.04 -2.99 0.19
CA THR A 424 -16.77 -3.80 -0.79
C THR A 424 -17.18 -2.90 -1.94
N VAL A 425 -16.69 -3.19 -3.14
CA VAL A 425 -17.03 -2.46 -4.37
C VAL A 425 -18.03 -3.28 -5.16
N GLU A 426 -19.19 -2.69 -5.46
CA GLU A 426 -20.27 -3.28 -6.21
C GLU A 426 -20.46 -2.56 -7.53
N ALA A 427 -20.63 -3.33 -8.59
CA ALA A 427 -20.95 -2.86 -9.92
C ALA A 427 -21.93 -3.84 -10.59
N GLY A 428 -23.21 -3.45 -10.70
CA GLY A 428 -24.32 -4.38 -10.95
C GLY A 428 -24.28 -5.13 -12.29
N THR A 429 -23.57 -4.62 -13.30
CA THR A 429 -23.42 -5.29 -14.60
C THR A 429 -22.17 -6.16 -14.70
N ALA A 430 -21.32 -6.16 -13.67
CA ALA A 430 -20.07 -6.90 -13.69
C ALA A 430 -20.19 -8.35 -13.20
N THR A 431 -19.55 -9.28 -13.92
CA THR A 431 -19.65 -10.73 -13.67
C THR A 431 -19.07 -11.19 -12.33
N ASN A 432 -18.11 -10.44 -11.78
CA ASN A 432 -17.40 -10.73 -10.54
C ASN A 432 -17.73 -9.72 -9.42
N SER A 433 -18.86 -9.02 -9.53
CA SER A 433 -19.35 -8.10 -8.50
C SER A 433 -20.19 -8.82 -7.43
N PRO A 434 -20.08 -8.44 -6.14
CA PRO A 434 -19.18 -7.42 -5.59
C PRO A 434 -17.76 -7.95 -5.32
N GLN A 435 -16.76 -7.08 -5.42
CA GLN A 435 -15.37 -7.36 -5.01
C GLN A 435 -15.14 -6.86 -3.57
N SER A 436 -14.41 -7.65 -2.76
CA SER A 436 -14.11 -7.31 -1.37
C SER A 436 -12.61 -7.13 -1.16
N ILE A 437 -12.21 -5.90 -0.80
CA ILE A 437 -10.83 -5.51 -0.56
C ILE A 437 -10.59 -5.46 0.96
N PRO A 438 -9.84 -6.40 1.53
CA PRO A 438 -9.48 -6.37 2.95
C PRO A 438 -8.59 -5.17 3.25
N VAL A 439 -8.87 -4.50 4.36
CA VAL A 439 -8.10 -3.37 4.89
C VAL A 439 -7.57 -3.71 6.27
N THR A 440 -6.26 -3.57 6.46
CA THR A 440 -5.60 -3.74 7.75
C THR A 440 -5.09 -2.39 8.23
N LEU A 441 -5.30 -2.07 9.51
CA LEU A 441 -4.72 -0.93 10.20
C LEU A 441 -3.97 -1.45 11.43
N VAL A 442 -2.66 -1.25 11.46
CA VAL A 442 -1.81 -1.52 12.62
C VAL A 442 -1.61 -0.22 13.37
N ILE A 443 -1.95 -0.21 14.67
CA ILE A 443 -1.66 0.89 15.58
C ILE A 443 -0.53 0.47 16.50
N ASP A 444 0.65 1.08 16.35
CA ASP A 444 1.81 0.85 17.19
C ASP A 444 1.75 1.68 18.48
N SER A 445 2.41 1.17 19.53
CA SER A 445 2.64 1.90 20.76
C SER A 445 3.38 3.22 20.49
N PRO A 446 3.10 4.31 21.23
CA PRO A 446 3.89 5.53 21.14
C PRO A 446 5.37 5.26 21.50
N PRO A 447 6.31 6.09 21.01
CA PRO A 447 7.73 5.93 21.35
C PRO A 447 7.95 5.88 22.87
N THR A 448 8.88 5.02 23.30
CA THR A 448 9.19 4.83 24.73
C THR A 448 9.49 6.17 25.42
N GLY A 449 8.76 6.49 26.49
CA GLY A 449 8.89 7.74 27.24
C GLY A 449 7.86 8.82 26.88
N LEU A 450 6.96 8.55 25.93
CA LEU A 450 5.83 9.41 25.59
C LEU A 450 4.49 8.78 25.97
N GLU A 451 3.58 9.62 26.46
CA GLU A 451 2.18 9.29 26.67
C GLU A 451 1.30 10.05 25.66
N THR A 452 0.16 9.46 25.31
CA THR A 452 -0.83 10.09 24.43
C THR A 452 -2.18 10.16 25.12
N LEU A 453 -2.78 11.35 25.12
CA LEU A 453 -4.17 11.60 25.49
C LEU A 453 -5.01 11.88 24.23
N GLN A 454 -6.11 11.14 24.07
CA GLN A 454 -7.12 11.38 23.03
C GLN A 454 -8.48 11.65 23.68
N ILE A 455 -9.06 12.81 23.40
CA ILE A 455 -10.29 13.30 24.04
C ILE A 455 -11.22 13.95 23.03
N ARG A 456 -12.53 13.85 23.26
CA ARG A 456 -13.58 14.38 22.36
C ARG A 456 -14.50 15.34 23.08
N ILE A 457 -15.18 16.17 22.30
CA ILE A 457 -16.32 16.97 22.77
C ILE A 457 -17.40 16.03 23.33
N SER A 458 -17.98 16.41 24.47
CA SER A 458 -18.80 15.50 25.28
C SER A 458 -20.21 16.00 25.60
N SER A 459 -20.49 17.28 25.38
CA SER A 459 -21.77 17.93 25.65
C SER A 459 -21.98 19.16 24.77
N ASP A 460 -23.22 19.64 24.70
CA ASP A 460 -23.56 20.86 23.96
C ASP A 460 -22.78 22.09 24.46
N SER A 461 -22.47 22.16 25.76
CA SER A 461 -21.70 23.26 26.33
C SER A 461 -20.19 23.16 26.10
N ASP A 462 -19.73 22.19 25.30
CA ASP A 462 -18.33 21.93 25.02
C ASP A 462 -17.89 22.38 23.62
N ASP A 463 -18.81 22.71 22.71
CA ASP A 463 -18.46 23.37 21.46
C ASP A 463 -19.46 24.46 21.08
N GLY A 464 -19.02 25.40 20.25
CA GLY A 464 -19.87 26.53 19.89
C GLY A 464 -19.20 27.52 18.97
N SER A 465 -19.98 28.51 18.53
CA SER A 465 -19.49 29.59 17.71
C SER A 465 -20.07 30.94 18.14
N GLU A 466 -19.26 31.97 17.98
CA GLU A 466 -19.64 33.38 18.08
C GLU A 466 -19.54 34.00 16.69
N ASN A 467 -20.61 34.63 16.21
CA ASN A 467 -20.63 35.27 14.90
C ASN A 467 -20.15 36.73 14.96
N GLY A 468 -20.03 37.39 13.79
CA GLY A 468 -19.63 38.79 13.70
C GLY A 468 -20.54 39.79 14.44
N ASN A 469 -21.78 39.41 14.75
CA ASN A 469 -22.74 40.18 15.56
C ASN A 469 -22.67 39.82 17.06
N LYS A 470 -21.62 39.12 17.50
CA LYS A 470 -21.38 38.76 18.89
C LYS A 470 -22.40 37.82 19.51
N THR A 471 -23.21 37.16 18.68
CA THR A 471 -24.15 36.13 19.14
C THR A 471 -23.42 34.81 19.28
N VAL A 472 -23.54 34.17 20.45
CA VAL A 472 -22.96 32.86 20.74
C VAL A 472 -24.03 31.78 20.61
N THR A 473 -23.67 30.67 19.97
CA THR A 473 -24.50 29.48 19.87
C THR A 473 -23.67 28.25 20.22
N THR A 474 -24.17 27.48 21.18
CA THR A 474 -23.61 26.18 21.61
C THR A 474 -24.54 25.02 21.22
N SER A 475 -25.57 25.28 20.42
CA SER A 475 -26.57 24.29 20.03
C SER A 475 -26.77 24.23 18.51
N ALA A 476 -25.74 24.65 17.75
CA ALA A 476 -25.81 24.74 16.30
C ALA A 476 -25.46 23.38 15.70
N GLY A 477 -26.26 22.86 14.77
CA GLY A 477 -25.94 21.58 14.12
C GLY A 477 -24.72 21.61 13.18
N LEU A 478 -24.07 22.76 12.97
CA LEU A 478 -22.83 22.92 12.22
C LEU A 478 -22.04 24.09 12.79
N LEU A 479 -20.71 24.01 12.78
CA LEU A 479 -19.81 25.13 13.07
C LEU A 479 -19.10 25.58 11.79
N TYR A 480 -18.75 26.87 11.74
CA TYR A 480 -18.31 27.51 10.50
C TYR A 480 -16.95 28.21 10.64
N PRO A 481 -15.81 27.51 10.54
CA PRO A 481 -14.51 28.17 10.56
C PRO A 481 -14.34 29.13 9.36
N GLY A 482 -13.87 30.33 9.64
CA GLY A 482 -13.70 31.44 8.68
C GLY A 482 -14.91 32.38 8.61
N LYS A 483 -14.77 33.51 7.91
CA LYS A 483 -15.84 34.51 7.64
C LYS A 483 -16.44 35.11 8.92
N SER A 484 -15.60 35.72 9.75
CA SER A 484 -15.96 36.41 10.99
C SER A 484 -16.54 35.55 12.11
N TYR A 485 -16.40 34.22 12.03
CA TYR A 485 -16.75 33.32 13.12
C TYR A 485 -15.55 33.08 14.05
N LEU A 486 -15.84 33.02 15.35
CA LEU A 486 -14.95 32.52 16.40
C LEU A 486 -15.55 31.23 16.96
N LEU A 487 -14.84 30.12 16.81
CA LEU A 487 -15.29 28.81 17.32
C LEU A 487 -14.57 28.51 18.63
N ALA A 488 -15.19 27.71 19.48
CA ALA A 488 -14.61 27.18 20.71
C ALA A 488 -14.85 25.67 20.82
N PHE A 489 -13.84 24.97 21.35
CA PHE A 489 -13.84 23.53 21.61
C PHE A 489 -13.25 23.28 23.00
N ARG A 490 -14.11 22.99 23.96
CA ARG A 490 -13.78 22.71 25.35
C ARG A 490 -13.68 21.20 25.56
N PHE A 491 -12.50 20.74 25.95
CA PHE A 491 -12.26 19.36 26.30
C PHE A 491 -12.23 19.21 27.81
N ILE A 492 -13.02 18.29 28.35
CA ILE A 492 -13.14 18.05 29.79
C ILE A 492 -12.27 16.87 30.22
N GLY A 493 -11.88 16.83 31.50
CA GLY A 493 -11.19 15.68 32.07
C GLY A 493 -9.79 15.47 31.49
N VAL A 494 -9.07 16.55 31.18
CA VAL A 494 -7.75 16.47 30.54
C VAL A 494 -6.71 16.03 31.57
N THR A 495 -6.27 14.78 31.51
CA THR A 495 -5.43 14.13 32.53
C THR A 495 -3.94 14.44 32.45
N ILE A 496 -3.52 15.45 31.68
CA ILE A 496 -2.10 15.78 31.49
C ILE A 496 -1.48 16.23 32.83
N PRO A 497 -0.41 15.59 33.31
CA PRO A 497 0.30 15.98 34.53
C PRO A 497 0.79 17.43 34.50
N SER A 498 0.71 18.12 35.64
CA SER A 498 1.36 19.43 35.79
C SER A 498 2.87 19.30 35.56
N GLY A 499 3.43 20.17 34.71
CA GLY A 499 4.85 20.13 34.33
C GLY A 499 5.18 19.22 33.14
N ALA A 500 4.18 18.54 32.54
CA ALA A 500 4.39 17.75 31.33
C ALA A 500 4.93 18.61 30.18
N ILE A 501 5.83 18.00 29.39
CA ILE A 501 6.34 18.62 28.16
C ILE A 501 5.49 18.12 27.01
N ILE A 502 4.74 19.02 26.38
CA ILE A 502 3.93 18.68 25.21
C ILE A 502 4.89 18.51 24.03
N GLU A 503 4.78 17.39 23.30
CA GLU A 503 5.52 17.14 22.06
C GLU A 503 4.68 17.49 20.85
N SER A 504 3.43 17.02 20.82
CA SER A 504 2.49 17.34 19.76
C SER A 504 1.08 17.52 20.29
N ALA A 505 0.31 18.38 19.64
CA ALA A 505 -1.13 18.50 19.87
C ALA A 505 -1.85 18.74 18.54
N VAL A 506 -2.89 17.95 18.25
CA VAL A 506 -3.62 18.02 16.98
C VAL A 506 -5.12 18.02 17.25
N LEU A 507 -5.80 19.06 16.77
CA LEU A 507 -7.25 19.17 16.76
C LEU A 507 -7.79 18.54 15.47
N HIS A 508 -8.72 17.60 15.60
CA HIS A 508 -9.33 16.85 14.51
C HIS A 508 -10.76 17.35 14.26
N LEU A 509 -11.02 17.89 13.07
CA LEU A 509 -12.30 18.51 12.68
C LEU A 509 -13.04 17.68 11.63
N PHE A 510 -14.28 17.29 11.90
CA PHE A 510 -15.07 16.50 10.95
C PHE A 510 -15.68 17.37 9.84
N GLY A 511 -15.18 17.24 8.61
CA GLY A 511 -15.55 18.09 7.48
C GLY A 511 -16.85 17.70 6.81
N LEU A 512 -17.78 18.65 6.65
CA LEU A 512 -19.11 18.40 6.06
C LEU A 512 -19.41 19.22 4.79
N GLY A 513 -18.91 20.45 4.68
CA GLY A 513 -19.28 21.32 3.56
C GLY A 513 -18.27 22.43 3.26
N ASN A 514 -18.32 22.95 2.03
CA ASN A 514 -17.45 24.03 1.54
C ASN A 514 -15.93 23.74 1.68
N LEU A 515 -15.54 22.47 1.66
CA LEU A 515 -14.24 21.99 2.13
C LEU A 515 -13.03 22.36 1.27
N ASN A 516 -13.26 22.86 0.05
CA ASN A 516 -12.24 23.37 -0.85
C ASN A 516 -12.15 24.91 -0.86
N LYS A 517 -12.99 25.61 -0.08
CA LYS A 517 -12.92 27.07 0.02
C LYS A 517 -11.68 27.48 0.80
N THR A 518 -10.93 28.44 0.28
CA THR A 518 -9.80 29.03 1.01
C THR A 518 -10.31 29.78 2.23
N ILE A 519 -9.79 29.41 3.40
CA ILE A 519 -9.99 30.12 4.65
C ILE A 519 -8.61 30.43 5.25
N ASN A 520 -8.50 31.54 5.95
CA ASN A 520 -7.33 31.94 6.74
C ASN A 520 -7.80 32.01 8.19
N ILE A 521 -7.28 31.13 9.03
CA ILE A 521 -7.75 30.94 10.40
C ILE A 521 -6.58 30.92 11.38
N ARG A 522 -6.94 31.10 12.66
CA ARG A 522 -5.99 31.18 13.76
C ARG A 522 -6.45 30.29 14.91
N TYR A 523 -5.56 29.42 15.36
CA TYR A 523 -5.75 28.58 16.53
C TYR A 523 -5.18 29.26 17.79
N LEU A 524 -5.99 29.34 18.85
CA LEU A 524 -5.61 29.86 20.16
C LEU A 524 -6.14 28.95 21.28
N GLY A 525 -5.69 29.17 22.51
CA GLY A 525 -6.24 28.56 23.71
C GLY A 525 -6.95 29.59 24.59
N GLU A 526 -7.74 29.10 25.55
CA GLU A 526 -8.14 29.92 26.71
C GLU A 526 -6.96 30.01 27.68
N ALA A 527 -6.55 31.22 28.03
CA ALA A 527 -5.48 31.46 29.01
C ALA A 527 -6.01 31.27 30.43
N ALA A 528 -6.42 30.03 30.75
CA ALA A 528 -6.90 29.60 32.05
C ALA A 528 -6.54 28.13 32.27
N GLY A 529 -6.20 27.77 33.51
CA GLY A 529 -5.88 26.39 33.89
C GLY A 529 -7.11 25.47 34.02
N ASN A 530 -8.33 26.03 34.03
CA ASN A 530 -9.58 25.27 34.04
C ASN A 530 -10.71 26.06 33.36
N SER A 531 -11.09 25.64 32.16
CA SER A 531 -12.14 26.29 31.37
C SER A 531 -13.55 25.99 31.87
N ALA A 532 -14.32 27.04 32.11
CA ALA A 532 -15.76 26.93 32.39
C ALA A 532 -16.53 26.48 31.14
N PRO A 533 -17.70 25.81 31.28
CA PRO A 533 -18.59 25.50 30.16
C PRO A 533 -18.90 26.73 29.30
N LEU A 534 -19.15 26.53 28.01
CA LEU A 534 -19.56 27.61 27.10
C LEU A 534 -20.99 28.07 27.44
N ASP A 535 -21.22 29.38 27.39
CA ASP A 535 -22.54 29.98 27.66
C ASP A 535 -23.06 30.70 26.40
N GLN A 536 -24.38 30.73 26.21
CA GLN A 536 -25.04 31.41 25.10
C GLN A 536 -25.24 32.92 25.36
N ILE A 537 -24.50 33.49 26.29
CA ILE A 537 -24.47 34.93 26.54
C ILE A 537 -23.66 35.62 25.43
N PRO A 538 -24.11 36.77 24.89
CA PRO A 538 -23.35 37.52 23.90
C PRO A 538 -21.92 37.81 24.35
N GLU A 539 -20.98 37.61 23.42
CA GLU A 539 -19.52 37.77 23.63
C GLU A 539 -18.86 36.78 24.60
N ASP A 540 -19.49 35.67 25.01
CA ASP A 540 -18.83 34.68 25.89
C ASP A 540 -17.46 34.25 25.34
N LEU A 541 -17.41 33.86 24.05
CA LEU A 541 -16.18 33.34 23.46
C LEU A 541 -15.12 34.43 23.30
N SER A 542 -15.50 35.63 22.85
CA SER A 542 -14.53 36.72 22.64
C SER A 542 -14.05 37.39 23.94
N ARG A 543 -14.82 37.32 25.04
CA ARG A 543 -14.40 37.83 26.36
C ARG A 543 -13.42 36.92 27.08
N ARG A 544 -13.42 35.61 26.80
CA ARG A 544 -12.45 34.68 27.37
C ARG A 544 -11.04 35.09 26.98
N ARG A 545 -10.16 35.25 27.98
CA ARG A 545 -8.76 35.60 27.76
C ARG A 545 -8.09 34.52 26.90
N LYS A 546 -7.40 34.93 25.84
CA LYS A 546 -6.70 34.03 24.93
C LYS A 546 -5.25 33.84 25.36
N THR A 547 -4.67 32.71 25.01
CA THR A 547 -3.22 32.47 25.10
C THR A 547 -2.44 33.50 24.30
N GLY A 548 -1.19 33.74 24.70
CA GLY A 548 -0.22 34.48 23.89
C GLY A 548 0.28 33.65 22.71
N ALA A 549 0.44 32.34 22.91
CA ALA A 549 0.73 31.37 21.87
C ALA A 549 -0.43 31.25 20.89
N VAL A 550 -0.07 31.22 19.62
CA VAL A 550 -0.98 31.22 18.47
C VAL A 550 -0.39 30.38 17.35
N VAL A 551 -1.24 29.70 16.59
CA VAL A 551 -0.87 29.01 15.35
C VAL A 551 -1.79 29.48 14.22
N ASP A 552 -1.22 30.14 13.21
CA ASP A 552 -1.94 30.56 12.00
C ASP A 552 -1.96 29.43 10.97
N ASP A 553 -3.06 29.30 10.24
CA ASP A 553 -3.24 28.26 9.22
C ASP A 553 -4.04 28.75 8.01
N ILE A 554 -3.60 28.32 6.83
CA ILE A 554 -4.34 28.41 5.57
C ILE A 554 -4.54 26.98 5.09
N PRO A 555 -5.59 26.28 5.58
CA PRO A 555 -5.73 24.86 5.33
C PRO A 555 -5.89 24.56 3.84
N GLY A 556 -5.20 23.53 3.35
CA GLY A 556 -5.45 22.92 2.05
C GLY A 556 -6.88 22.37 1.93
N PRO A 557 -7.27 21.77 0.80
CA PRO A 557 -8.57 21.14 0.63
C PRO A 557 -8.83 20.10 1.73
N TRP A 558 -9.98 20.16 2.39
CA TRP A 558 -10.42 19.16 3.36
C TRP A 558 -11.18 18.02 2.68
N THR A 559 -11.09 16.83 3.27
CA THR A 559 -11.81 15.63 2.80
C THR A 559 -13.21 15.60 3.38
N ALA A 560 -14.21 15.43 2.52
CA ALA A 560 -15.62 15.35 2.93
C ALA A 560 -15.94 14.05 3.66
N GLY A 561 -16.67 14.17 4.77
CA GLY A 561 -17.05 13.02 5.58
C GLY A 561 -15.90 12.39 6.36
N ASP A 562 -14.79 13.11 6.53
CA ASP A 562 -13.59 12.65 7.24
C ASP A 562 -13.09 13.72 8.24
N PHE A 563 -12.19 13.31 9.14
CA PHE A 563 -11.49 14.21 10.04
C PHE A 563 -10.32 14.91 9.35
N ASN A 564 -10.22 16.20 9.58
CA ASN A 564 -9.19 17.08 9.02
C ASN A 564 -8.35 17.61 10.19
N PRO A 565 -7.06 17.26 10.27
CA PRO A 565 -6.20 17.66 11.39
C PRO A 565 -5.78 19.13 11.26
N SER A 566 -5.65 19.80 12.40
CA SER A 566 -4.95 21.09 12.50
C SER A 566 -3.44 20.92 12.32
N PRO A 567 -2.68 22.01 12.11
CA PRO A 567 -1.26 22.04 12.40
C PRO A 567 -0.99 21.70 13.87
N ASN A 568 0.28 21.47 14.21
CA ASN A 568 0.68 21.14 15.59
C ASN A 568 0.44 22.35 16.53
N LEU A 569 -0.45 22.17 17.50
CA LEU A 569 -0.88 23.14 18.50
C LEU A 569 -0.05 23.08 19.80
N ARG A 570 1.10 22.41 19.78
CA ARG A 570 2.01 22.21 20.92
C ARG A 570 2.18 23.47 21.77
N SER A 571 2.51 24.61 21.14
CA SER A 571 2.78 25.87 21.86
C SER A 571 1.55 26.39 22.62
N VAL A 572 0.36 26.25 22.03
CA VAL A 572 -0.91 26.64 22.64
C VAL A 572 -1.23 25.76 23.83
N ILE A 573 -1.17 24.44 23.66
CA ILE A 573 -1.45 23.49 24.75
C ILE A 573 -0.41 23.63 25.86
N GLN A 574 0.87 23.79 25.52
CA GLN A 574 1.94 23.98 26.51
C GLN A 574 1.69 25.22 27.38
N GLU A 575 1.21 26.32 26.81
CA GLU A 575 0.88 27.52 27.59
C GLU A 575 -0.26 27.26 28.58
N ILE A 576 -1.30 26.53 28.18
CA ILE A 576 -2.44 26.19 29.04
C ILE A 576 -2.01 25.28 30.20
N VAL A 577 -1.28 24.20 29.92
CA VAL A 577 -0.86 23.24 30.96
C VAL A 577 0.22 23.79 31.89
N ASN A 578 0.88 24.88 31.48
CA ASN A 578 1.80 25.66 32.32
C ASN A 578 1.08 26.71 33.19
N HIS A 579 -0.23 26.88 33.04
CA HIS A 579 -0.99 27.82 33.86
C HIS A 579 -0.90 27.42 35.35
N PRO A 580 -0.71 28.36 36.29
CA PRO A 580 -0.55 28.05 37.71
C PRO A 580 -1.69 27.22 38.33
N ASP A 581 -2.90 27.43 37.83
CA ASP A 581 -4.11 26.71 38.27
C ASP A 581 -4.37 25.40 37.51
N TRP A 582 -3.43 24.94 36.66
CA TRP A 582 -3.57 23.66 35.94
C TRP A 582 -3.41 22.47 36.88
N VAL A 583 -4.43 21.61 36.91
CA VAL A 583 -4.46 20.35 37.65
C VAL A 583 -4.95 19.25 36.70
N PRO A 584 -4.37 18.03 36.74
CA PRO A 584 -4.85 16.92 35.93
C PRO A 584 -6.35 16.65 36.16
N GLY A 585 -7.11 16.57 35.08
CA GLY A 585 -8.56 16.45 35.08
C GLY A 585 -9.31 17.76 34.82
N ASN A 586 -8.63 18.91 34.81
CA ASN A 586 -9.22 20.18 34.42
C ASN A 586 -9.67 20.19 32.95
N SER A 587 -10.51 21.15 32.62
CA SER A 587 -10.93 21.39 31.24
C SER A 587 -10.03 22.41 30.55
N LEU A 588 -9.82 22.28 29.24
CA LEU A 588 -9.19 23.30 28.41
C LEU A 588 -10.07 23.66 27.22
N THR A 589 -10.03 24.92 26.78
CA THR A 589 -10.71 25.37 25.57
C THR A 589 -9.70 25.78 24.50
N LEU A 590 -9.89 25.27 23.28
CA LEU A 590 -9.24 25.77 22.06
C LEU A 590 -10.22 26.64 21.27
N PHE A 591 -9.69 27.65 20.59
CA PHE A 591 -10.43 28.54 19.71
C PHE A 591 -9.94 28.45 18.27
N ILE A 592 -10.86 28.63 17.33
CA ILE A 592 -10.54 28.91 15.92
C ILE A 592 -11.11 30.29 15.59
N ALA A 593 -10.26 31.28 15.41
CA ALA A 593 -10.64 32.62 15.00
C ALA A 593 -10.46 32.81 13.49
N ASP A 594 -11.38 33.53 12.85
CA ASP A 594 -11.17 34.01 11.49
C ASP A 594 -10.02 35.03 11.43
N ASN A 595 -9.16 34.87 10.42
CA ASN A 595 -8.00 35.73 10.15
C ASN A 595 -8.12 36.37 8.76
N GLY A 596 -9.32 36.87 8.43
CA GLY A 596 -9.60 37.57 7.17
C GLY A 596 -10.09 36.69 6.03
N SER A 597 -10.84 35.61 6.33
CA SER A 597 -11.42 34.78 5.28
C SER A 597 -12.62 35.45 4.60
N THR A 598 -12.72 35.29 3.28
CA THR A 598 -13.91 35.70 2.51
C THR A 598 -14.98 34.60 2.42
N ALA A 599 -14.63 33.38 2.82
CA ALA A 599 -15.49 32.19 2.83
C ALA A 599 -15.41 31.48 4.20
N ASN A 600 -16.33 30.53 4.43
CA ASN A 600 -16.28 29.61 5.54
C ASN A 600 -16.35 28.16 5.06
N ARG A 601 -15.84 27.25 5.88
CA ARG A 601 -16.11 25.80 5.76
C ARG A 601 -17.20 25.40 6.74
N SER A 602 -17.74 24.20 6.61
CA SER A 602 -18.71 23.64 7.56
C SER A 602 -18.16 22.36 8.18
N ILE A 603 -18.18 22.29 9.51
CA ILE A 603 -17.77 21.11 10.28
C ILE A 603 -18.91 20.66 11.19
N GLY A 604 -18.86 19.40 11.62
CA GLY A 604 -19.79 18.86 12.61
C GLY A 604 -19.58 19.49 14.00
N SER A 605 -20.68 19.70 14.71
CA SER A 605 -20.74 20.01 16.14
C SER A 605 -21.20 18.80 16.95
N PHE A 606 -21.26 18.92 18.27
CA PHE A 606 -21.93 17.93 19.12
C PHE A 606 -23.41 17.70 18.76
N GLU A 607 -24.17 18.75 18.42
CA GLU A 607 -25.62 18.69 18.19
C GLU A 607 -26.02 18.18 16.81
N SER A 608 -25.07 18.04 15.91
CA SER A 608 -25.30 17.75 14.50
C SER A 608 -25.97 16.38 14.23
N LYS A 609 -26.27 15.59 15.28
CA LYS A 609 -26.85 14.23 15.24
C LYS A 609 -26.07 13.25 14.36
N ILE A 610 -24.91 13.65 13.88
CA ILE A 610 -23.90 12.75 13.37
C ILE A 610 -23.44 11.89 14.55
N SER A 611 -23.13 10.62 14.30
CA SER A 611 -22.64 9.68 15.32
C SER A 611 -21.68 10.37 16.32
N PRO A 612 -21.71 10.06 17.63
CA PRO A 612 -20.77 10.59 18.63
C PRO A 612 -19.28 10.43 18.24
N ALA A 613 -18.97 9.52 17.31
CA ALA A 613 -17.64 9.34 16.74
C ALA A 613 -17.20 10.45 15.75
N LYS A 614 -18.09 11.38 15.38
CA LYS A 614 -17.90 12.41 14.34
C LYS A 614 -17.86 13.85 14.90
N VAL A 615 -17.76 14.01 16.22
CA VAL A 615 -17.53 15.30 16.89
C VAL A 615 -16.03 15.62 16.96
N ALA A 616 -15.67 16.89 17.15
CA ALA A 616 -14.27 17.32 17.23
C ALA A 616 -13.49 16.56 18.33
N GLY A 617 -12.22 16.30 18.05
CA GLY A 617 -11.34 15.54 18.92
C GLY A 617 -9.96 16.18 19.05
N LEU A 618 -9.32 16.02 20.19
CA LEU A 618 -7.97 16.52 20.45
C LEU A 618 -7.07 15.35 20.80
N THR A 619 -5.92 15.30 20.15
CA THR A 619 -4.82 14.37 20.46
C THR A 619 -3.65 15.17 21.01
N ILE A 620 -3.09 14.73 22.14
CA ILE A 620 -1.92 15.36 22.76
C ILE A 620 -0.92 14.28 23.11
N THR A 621 0.29 14.39 22.60
CA THR A 621 1.43 13.54 22.97
C THR A 621 2.36 14.35 23.86
N TYR A 622 2.76 13.79 25.01
CA TYR A 622 3.55 14.49 26.02
C TYR A 622 4.53 13.57 26.74
N GLN A 623 5.59 14.14 27.29
CA GLN A 623 6.49 13.50 28.23
C GLN A 623 5.99 13.77 29.66
N VAL A 624 5.96 12.71 30.47
CA VAL A 624 5.70 12.84 31.91
C VAL A 624 6.95 13.44 32.60
N PRO A 625 6.79 14.33 33.60
CA PRO A 625 7.90 14.92 34.35
C PRO A 625 8.86 13.93 35.03
#